data_AF-A0A355GDH9-F1
#
_entry.id   AF-A0A355GDH9-F1
#
_cell.length_a   1.000
_cell.length_b   1.000
_cell.length_c   1.000
_cell.angle_alpha   90.00
_cell.angle_beta   90.00
_cell.angle_gamma   90.00
#
_symmetry.space_group_name_H-M   'P 1'
#
loop_
_entity.id
_entity.type
_entity.pdbx_description
1 polymer ?
#
loop_
_entity_poly.entity_id
_entity_poly.type
_entity_poly.pdbx_seq_one_letter_code
_entity_poly.pdbx_strand_id
1 'polypeptide(L)' 'PDVIYQTEKEKWTAIADEVREVHKQGRPILVGTVSIEQSEIVSHKLSKYGIPHNVLNAKHHEREAEIIAQA' A
#
# COMPACT_ATOMS: atom_id res chain seq x y z
N PRO A 1 5.23 17.96 -0.45
CA PRO A 1 5.87 18.19 0.87
C PRO A 1 5.64 16.95 1.72
N ASP A 2 6.54 16.66 2.66
CA ASP A 2 6.41 15.49 3.52
C ASP A 2 5.30 15.68 4.56
N VAL A 3 4.62 14.59 4.91
CA VAL A 3 3.57 14.58 5.93
C VAL A 3 4.03 13.75 7.11
N ILE A 4 4.03 14.35 8.31
CA ILE A 4 4.48 13.74 9.55
C ILE A 4 3.28 13.57 10.47
N TYR A 5 3.14 12.37 11.05
CA TYR A 5 2.06 12.03 11.97
C TYR A 5 2.61 11.81 13.37
N GLN A 6 1.79 12.11 14.38
CA GLN A 6 2.17 11.96 15.78
C GLN A 6 2.27 10.48 16.18
N THR A 7 1.37 9.63 15.66
CA THR A 7 1.36 8.20 15.95
C THR A 7 1.41 7.35 14.68
N GLU A 8 1.94 6.13 14.80
CA GLU A 8 1.92 5.18 13.68
C GLU A 8 0.50 4.80 13.26
N LYS A 9 -0.42 4.68 14.22
CA LYS A 9 -1.82 4.36 13.94
C LYS A 9 -2.46 5.41 13.04
N GLU A 10 -2.21 6.69 13.31
CA GLU A 10 -2.67 7.80 12.47
C GLU A 10 -2.01 7.75 11.09
N LYS A 11 -0.68 7.59 11.04
CA LYS A 11 0.08 7.44 9.78
C LYS A 11 -0.54 6.38 8.87
N TRP A 12 -0.73 5.17 9.38
CA TRP A 12 -1.26 4.06 8.56
C TRP A 12 -2.72 4.24 8.16
N THR A 13 -3.52 4.90 8.99
CA THR A 13 -4.92 5.20 8.66
C THR A 13 -4.99 6.26 7.57
N ALA A 14 -4.21 7.33 7.69
CA ALA A 14 -4.15 8.38 6.70
C ALA A 14 -3.64 7.88 5.34
N ILE A 15 -2.59 7.04 5.33
CA ILE A 15 -2.10 6.39 4.10
C ILE A 15 -3.21 5.55 3.44
N ALA A 16 -3.92 4.72 4.21
CA ALA A 16 -4.98 3.88 3.65
C ALA A 16 -6.16 4.71 3.11
N ASP A 17 -6.50 5.82 3.77
CA ASP A 17 -7.53 6.74 3.30
C ASP A 17 -7.11 7.45 2.01
N GLU A 18 -5.85 7.89 1.90
CA GLU A 18 -5.31 8.48 0.68
C GLU A 18 -5.34 7.47 -0.48
N VAL A 19 -4.87 6.24 -0.25
CA VAL A 19 -4.93 5.16 -1.24
C VAL A 19 -6.38 4.93 -1.68
N ARG A 20 -7.35 4.93 -0.75
CA ARG A 20 -8.77 4.78 -1.08
C ARG A 20 -9.27 5.89 -2.01
N GLU A 21 -8.97 7.15 -1.70
CA GLU A 21 -9.44 8.26 -2.53
C GLU A 21 -8.76 8.30 -3.90
N VAL A 22 -7.46 8.00 -3.99
CA VAL A 22 -6.75 7.91 -5.26
C VAL A 22 -7.22 6.71 -6.10
N HIS A 23 -7.47 5.57 -5.46
CA HIS A 23 -7.97 4.36 -6.13
C HIS A 23 -9.39 4.58 -6.70
N LYS A 24 -10.25 5.32 -5.99
CA LYS A 24 -11.58 5.72 -6.52
C LYS A 24 -11.48 6.56 -7.80
N GLN A 25 -10.38 7.26 -8.01
CA GLN A 25 -10.12 8.02 -9.24
C GLN A 25 -9.55 7.14 -10.38
N GLY A 26 -9.35 5.84 -10.14
CA GLY A 26 -8.79 4.91 -11.13
C GLY A 26 -7.29 5.06 -11.36
N ARG A 27 -6.58 5.75 -10.46
CA ARG A 27 -5.14 5.97 -10.59
C ARG A 27 -4.36 4.83 -9.94
N PRO A 28 -3.34 4.26 -10.61
CA PRO A 28 -2.48 3.24 -10.02
C PRO A 28 -1.62 3.85 -8.91
N ILE A 29 -1.37 3.07 -7.85
CA ILE A 29 -0.64 3.51 -6.65
C ILE A 29 0.38 2.44 -6.27
N LEU A 30 1.61 2.87 -5.96
CA LEU A 30 2.65 2.05 -5.35
C LEU A 30 2.91 2.55 -3.93
N VAL A 31 2.83 1.65 -2.94
CA VAL A 31 3.14 1.96 -1.54
C VAL A 31 4.43 1.26 -1.14
N GLY A 32 5.45 2.03 -0.76
CA GLY A 32 6.72 1.52 -0.25
C GLY A 32 6.71 1.43 1.29
N THR A 33 7.16 0.30 1.83
CA THR A 33 7.35 0.09 3.27
C THR A 33 8.76 -0.40 3.55
N VAL A 34 9.28 -0.17 4.75
CA VAL A 34 10.65 -0.59 5.11
C VAL A 34 10.71 -2.03 5.63
N SER A 35 9.57 -2.61 6.03
CA SER A 35 9.49 -4.00 6.50
C SER A 35 8.22 -4.70 6.01
N ILE A 36 8.26 -6.04 6.01
CA ILE A 36 7.11 -6.90 5.66
C ILE A 36 5.94 -6.67 6.63
N GLU A 37 6.23 -6.52 7.92
CA GLU A 37 5.20 -6.26 8.94
C GLU A 37 4.40 -4.99 8.64
N GLN A 38 5.08 -3.93 8.19
CA GLN A 38 4.40 -2.70 7.78
C GLN A 38 3.57 -2.91 6.52
N SER A 39 4.04 -3.72 5.57
CA SER A 39 3.26 -4.09 4.38
C SER A 39 1.96 -4.78 4.79
N GLU A 40 2.01 -5.70 5.76
CA GLU A 40 0.82 -6.41 6.27
C GLU A 40 -0.17 -5.47 6.97
N ILE A 41 0.32 -4.47 7.73
CA ILE A 41 -0.55 -3.46 8.36
C ILE A 41 -1.35 -2.67 7.31
N VAL A 42 -0.68 -2.23 6.24
CA VAL A 42 -1.33 -1.50 5.14
C VAL A 42 -2.28 -2.42 4.39
N SER A 43 -1.84 -3.63 4.03
CA SER A 43 -2.63 -4.66 3.36
C SER A 43 -3.94 -4.95 4.09
N HIS A 44 -3.88 -5.12 5.41
CA HIS A 44 -5.05 -5.36 6.23
C HIS A 44 -6.04 -4.17 6.23
N LYS A 45 -5.54 -2.93 6.23
CA LYS A 45 -6.38 -1.73 6.14
C LYS A 45 -7.04 -1.59 4.78
N LEU A 46 -6.29 -1.81 3.69
CA LEU A 46 -6.84 -1.78 2.33
C LEU A 46 -7.89 -2.88 2.11
N SER A 47 -7.65 -4.07 2.67
CA SER A 47 -8.63 -5.17 2.68
C SER A 47 -9.94 -4.79 3.37
N LYS A 48 -9.87 -4.08 4.51
CA LYS A 48 -11.07 -3.56 5.19
C LYS A 48 -11.85 -2.55 4.36
N TYR A 49 -11.17 -1.82 3.48
CA TYR A 49 -11.80 -0.91 2.54
C TYR A 49 -12.26 -1.59 1.25
N GLY A 50 -12.03 -2.89 1.09
CA GLY A 50 -12.38 -3.64 -0.11
C GLY A 50 -11.54 -3.25 -1.34
N ILE A 51 -10.35 -2.68 -1.13
CA ILE A 51 -9.47 -2.24 -2.21
C ILE A 51 -8.59 -3.42 -2.64
N PRO A 52 -8.66 -3.87 -3.91
CA PRO A 52 -7.77 -4.91 -4.42
C PRO A 52 -6.33 -4.40 -4.47
N HIS A 53 -5.39 -5.19 -3.98
CA HIS A 53 -3.97 -4.85 -3.94
C HIS A 53 -3.12 -6.12 -3.91
N ASN A 54 -1.84 -5.98 -4.25
CA ASN A 54 -0.83 -7.04 -4.18
C ASN A 54 0.30 -6.60 -3.25
N VAL A 55 0.80 -7.54 -2.43
CA VAL A 55 1.98 -7.31 -1.56
C VAL A 55 3.18 -7.98 -2.21
N LEU A 56 4.21 -7.20 -2.49
CA LEU A 56 5.49 -7.67 -3.03
C LEU A 56 6.47 -7.80 -1.86
N ASN A 57 7.07 -8.97 -1.67
CA ASN A 57 7.89 -9.28 -0.50
C ASN A 57 9.37 -9.51 -0.82
N ALA A 58 9.79 -9.16 -2.04
CA ALA A 58 11.15 -9.26 -2.55
C ALA A 58 11.75 -10.67 -2.49
N LYS A 59 10.91 -11.71 -2.33
CA LYS A 59 11.38 -13.10 -2.31
C LYS A 59 11.36 -13.72 -3.70
N HIS A 60 10.45 -13.29 -4.58
CA HIS A 60 10.26 -13.88 -5.91
C HIS A 60 10.33 -12.81 -7.02
N HIS A 61 11.56 -12.43 -7.39
CA HIS A 61 11.84 -11.28 -8.26
C HIS A 61 11.15 -11.37 -9.64
N GLU A 62 11.12 -12.54 -10.28
CA GLU A 62 10.48 -12.70 -11.61
C GLU A 62 8.97 -12.47 -11.56
N ARG A 63 8.29 -13.10 -10.58
CA ARG A 63 6.83 -12.95 -10.41
C ARG A 63 6.44 -11.53 -9.99
N GLU A 64 7.26 -10.88 -9.18
CA GLU A 64 7.02 -9.50 -8.77
C GLU A 64 7.21 -8.53 -9.95
N ALA A 65 8.17 -8.78 -10.83
CA ALA A 65 8.37 -7.99 -12.04
C ALA A 65 7.14 -8.05 -12.98
N GLU A 66 6.51 -9.22 -13.12
CA GLU A 66 5.25 -9.36 -13.86
C GLU A 66 4.12 -8.53 -13.25
N ILE A 67 4.00 -8.53 -11.92
CA ILE A 67 2.98 -7.75 -11.21
C ILE A 67 3.22 -6.25 -11.41
N ILE A 68 4.48 -5.79 -11.32
CA ILE A 68 4.84 -4.39 -11.55
C ILE A 68 4.56 -3.98 -13.01
N ALA A 69 4.81 -4.86 -13.98
CA ALA A 69 4.57 -4.56 -15.39
C ALA A 69 3.08 -4.39 -15.75
N GLN A 70 2.18 -4.88 -14.91
CA GLN A 70 0.72 -4.80 -15.10
C GLN A 70 0.03 -3.69 -14.29
N ALA A 71 0.77 -3.04 -13.37
CA ALA A 71 0.27 -2.01 -12.46
C ALA A 71 0.40 -0.59 -13.05
#